data_AF-A0A2V5RR69-F1
#
_entry.id   AF-A0A2V5RR69-F1
#
_cell.length_a   1.000
_cell.length_b   1.000
_cell.length_c   1.000
_cell.angle_alpha   90.00
_cell.angle_beta   90.00
_cell.angle_gamma   90.00
#
_symmetry.space_group_name_H-M   'P 1'
#
loop_
_entity.id
_entity.type
_entity.pdbx_description
1 polymer ?
#
loop_
_entity_poly.entity_id
_entity_poly.type
_entity_poly.pdbx_seq_one_letter_code
_entity_poly.pdbx_strand_id
1 'polypeptide(L)'
;MKTENLETIATKLVAPGKGILAADESSGTIEKRLKSINVPSTEENRRMYREILFTTKGAGEFISGVILFDETIRQKSRDGRGFVEVLEQQGIVPGIKVDKGAKAMANFPGEKITEGLDGLRERLAEYRQLGARFAKWRAVIGIGDGIPTRTCIDANAEALARYAALCQEGDLVPIVEPEVLMDGDHTIERYFEVTEQTLRSVFDS
;
A
#
# COMPACT_ATOMS: atom_id res chain seq x y z
N MET A 1 -7.34 19.53 22.28
CA MET A 1 -6.78 18.69 21.19
C MET A 1 -7.95 18.19 20.38
N LYS A 2 -8.03 18.52 19.08
CA LYS A 2 -8.98 17.81 18.19
C LYS A 2 -8.47 16.38 18.09
N THR A 3 -9.27 15.42 18.53
CA THR A 3 -9.01 13.99 18.36
C THR A 3 -8.95 13.73 16.85
N GLU A 4 -7.80 13.31 16.33
CA GLU A 4 -7.69 12.89 14.93
C GLU A 4 -8.63 11.69 14.73
N ASN A 5 -9.55 11.79 13.76
CA ASN A 5 -10.41 10.69 13.32
C ASN A 5 -10.05 10.28 11.88
N LEU A 6 -10.61 9.17 11.41
CA LEU A 6 -10.34 8.64 10.06
C LEU A 6 -10.51 9.68 8.94
N GLU A 7 -11.56 10.50 8.99
CA GLU A 7 -11.84 11.54 8.00
C GLU A 7 -10.75 12.62 7.98
N THR A 8 -10.28 13.07 9.15
CA THR A 8 -9.21 14.06 9.23
C THR A 8 -7.88 13.54 8.70
N ILE A 9 -7.55 12.27 8.96
CA ILE A 9 -6.35 11.62 8.41
C ILE A 9 -6.47 11.47 6.90
N ALA A 10 -7.62 11.00 6.39
CA ALA A 10 -7.86 10.87 4.96
C ALA A 10 -7.72 12.22 4.23
N THR A 11 -8.31 13.28 4.79
CA THR A 11 -8.20 14.64 4.25
C THR A 11 -6.76 15.16 4.26
N LYS A 12 -6.00 14.86 5.32
CA LYS A 12 -4.58 15.23 5.42
C LYS A 12 -3.72 14.52 4.36
N LEU A 13 -4.03 13.25 4.06
CA LEU A 13 -3.32 12.47 3.05
C LEU A 13 -3.49 13.05 1.63
N VAL A 14 -4.62 13.70 1.33
CA VAL A 14 -4.90 14.28 0.00
C VAL A 14 -4.88 15.81 -0.01
N ALA A 15 -4.12 16.43 0.91
CA ALA A 15 -3.99 17.87 0.97
C ALA A 15 -3.47 18.45 -0.38
N PRO A 16 -4.01 19.61 -0.86
CA PRO A 16 -3.57 20.21 -2.11
C PRO A 16 -2.05 20.43 -2.16
N GLY A 17 -1.44 20.05 -3.29
CA GLY A 17 0.01 20.15 -3.49
C GLY A 17 0.83 19.05 -2.81
N LYS A 18 0.18 18.09 -2.14
CA LYS A 18 0.85 16.93 -1.53
C LYS A 18 0.41 15.60 -2.14
N GLY A 19 1.24 14.58 -1.95
CA GLY A 19 0.95 13.20 -2.32
C GLY A 19 1.59 12.17 -1.38
N ILE A 20 1.46 10.91 -1.75
CA ILE A 20 1.95 9.78 -0.97
C ILE A 20 3.21 9.19 -1.62
N LEU A 21 4.25 8.97 -0.83
CA LEU A 21 5.40 8.17 -1.25
C LEU A 21 5.17 6.69 -0.88
N ALA A 22 5.06 5.84 -1.88
CA ALA A 22 5.01 4.39 -1.69
C ALA A 22 6.44 3.83 -1.52
N ALA A 23 6.86 3.59 -0.28
CA ALA A 23 8.15 3.01 0.09
C ALA A 23 7.98 1.62 0.75
N ASP A 24 6.95 0.90 0.32
CA ASP A 24 6.46 -0.37 0.88
C ASP A 24 6.89 -1.60 0.08
N GLU A 25 7.95 -1.48 -0.72
CA GLU A 25 8.50 -2.62 -1.46
C GLU A 25 8.86 -3.76 -0.51
N SER A 26 8.32 -4.96 -0.78
CA SER A 26 8.70 -6.18 -0.07
C SER A 26 10.17 -6.51 -0.30
N SER A 27 10.77 -7.36 0.54
CA SER A 27 12.18 -7.76 0.43
C SER A 27 12.59 -8.22 -0.98
N GLY A 28 11.73 -9.00 -1.65
CA GLY A 28 11.99 -9.44 -3.04
C GLY A 28 11.79 -8.35 -4.09
N THR A 29 10.96 -7.34 -3.82
CA THR A 29 10.73 -6.21 -4.74
C THR A 29 11.90 -5.22 -4.67
N ILE A 30 12.29 -4.84 -3.44
CA ILE A 30 13.43 -3.94 -3.22
C ILE A 30 14.76 -4.58 -3.65
N GLU A 31 14.90 -5.90 -3.54
CA GLU A 31 16.07 -6.62 -4.06
C GLU A 31 16.24 -6.39 -5.57
N LYS A 32 15.17 -6.47 -6.36
CA LYS A 32 15.23 -6.20 -7.80
C LYS A 32 15.67 -4.76 -8.09
N ARG A 33 15.23 -3.79 -7.27
CA ARG A 33 15.62 -2.38 -7.40
C ARG A 33 17.09 -2.17 -7.06
N LEU A 34 17.56 -2.69 -5.92
CA LEU A 34 18.97 -2.58 -5.52
C LEU A 34 19.91 -3.31 -6.48
N LYS A 35 19.51 -4.49 -6.99
CA LYS A 35 20.27 -5.23 -7.99
C LYS A 35 20.48 -4.44 -9.29
N SER A 36 19.50 -3.64 -9.71
CA SER A 36 19.62 -2.81 -10.93
C SER A 36 20.74 -1.76 -10.87
N ILE A 37 21.20 -1.43 -9.66
CA ILE A 37 22.30 -0.49 -9.40
C ILE A 37 23.50 -1.17 -8.73
N ASN A 38 23.60 -2.51 -8.82
CA ASN A 38 24.68 -3.32 -8.26
C ASN A 38 24.86 -3.20 -6.73
N VAL A 39 23.77 -2.97 -5.98
CA VAL A 39 23.78 -2.93 -4.51
C VAL A 39 23.19 -4.24 -3.96
N PRO A 40 23.84 -4.91 -2.99
CA PRO A 40 23.28 -6.12 -2.38
C PRO A 40 22.08 -5.79 -1.47
N SER A 41 21.06 -6.64 -1.49
CA SER A 41 19.84 -6.46 -0.67
C SER A 41 20.04 -6.98 0.77
N THR A 42 20.89 -6.31 1.53
CA THR A 42 21.02 -6.51 2.97
C THR A 42 20.01 -5.66 3.73
N GLU A 43 19.67 -6.04 4.96
CA GLU A 43 18.81 -5.21 5.84
C GLU A 43 19.39 -3.80 6.00
N GLU A 44 20.70 -3.68 6.23
CA GLU A 44 21.36 -2.39 6.37
C GLU A 44 21.24 -1.52 5.12
N ASN A 45 21.40 -2.08 3.92
CA ASN A 45 21.26 -1.32 2.69
C ASN A 45 19.81 -0.87 2.45
N ARG A 46 18.82 -1.71 2.79
CA ARG A 46 17.40 -1.32 2.75
C ARG A 46 17.12 -0.19 3.74
N ARG A 47 17.60 -0.32 4.99
CA ARG A 47 17.49 0.70 6.04
C ARG A 47 18.12 2.02 5.60
N MET A 48 19.37 2.02 5.12
CA MET A 48 20.06 3.21 4.62
C MET A 48 19.31 3.86 3.46
N TYR A 49 18.81 3.07 2.51
CA TYR A 49 18.02 3.60 1.39
C TYR A 49 16.75 4.32 1.88
N ARG A 50 16.01 3.72 2.81
CA ARG A 50 14.82 4.35 3.43
C ARG A 50 15.18 5.59 4.23
N GLU A 51 16.29 5.56 4.97
CA GLU A 51 16.77 6.71 5.72
C GLU A 51 17.06 7.90 4.82
N ILE A 52 17.68 7.71 3.64
CA ILE A 52 17.90 8.78 2.67
C ILE A 52 16.57 9.43 2.27
N LEU A 53 15.55 8.62 1.95
CA LEU A 53 14.23 9.13 1.56
C LEU A 53 13.59 9.90 2.71
N PHE A 54 13.56 9.32 3.91
CA PHE A 54 12.79 9.87 5.03
C PHE A 54 13.48 11.05 5.71
N THR A 55 14.80 11.20 5.58
CA THR A 55 15.55 12.33 6.17
C THR A 55 15.76 13.49 5.20
N THR A 56 15.21 13.42 3.98
CA THR A 56 15.28 14.50 3.00
C THR A 56 14.54 15.74 3.51
N LYS A 57 15.29 16.79 3.86
CA LYS A 57 14.74 18.04 4.39
C LYS A 57 13.78 18.68 3.40
N GLY A 58 12.62 19.14 3.90
CA GLY A 58 11.58 19.77 3.08
C GLY A 58 10.65 18.77 2.38
N ALA A 59 10.88 17.45 2.47
CA ALA A 59 10.01 16.46 1.84
C ALA A 59 8.55 16.58 2.32
N GLY A 60 8.33 16.92 3.59
CA GLY A 60 7.01 17.13 4.17
C GLY A 60 6.19 18.28 3.55
N GLU A 61 6.81 19.15 2.75
CA GLU A 61 6.10 20.19 1.98
C GLU A 61 5.26 19.57 0.85
N PHE A 62 5.70 18.44 0.29
CA PHE A 62 5.09 17.77 -0.87
C PHE A 62 4.56 16.36 -0.55
N ILE A 63 5.00 15.77 0.56
CA ILE A 63 4.62 14.41 0.95
C ILE A 63 3.73 14.50 2.18
N SER A 64 2.50 14.03 2.06
CA SER A 64 1.52 13.96 3.14
C SER A 64 1.57 12.62 3.87
N GLY A 65 1.94 11.54 3.18
CA GLY A 65 2.03 10.21 3.76
C GLY A 65 3.11 9.34 3.12
N VAL A 66 3.61 8.38 3.88
CA VAL A 66 4.57 7.38 3.40
C VAL A 66 4.06 5.98 3.74
N ILE A 67 3.96 5.10 2.74
CA ILE A 67 3.62 3.69 2.96
C ILE A 67 4.91 2.94 3.25
N LEU A 68 4.94 2.24 4.38
CA LEU A 68 6.08 1.45 4.84
C LEU A 68 5.82 -0.05 4.66
N PHE A 69 6.91 -0.82 4.58
CA PHE A 69 6.88 -2.27 4.72
C PHE A 69 7.07 -2.68 6.20
N ASP A 70 6.69 -3.91 6.57
CA ASP A 70 6.77 -4.41 7.96
C ASP A 70 8.19 -4.30 8.55
N GLU A 71 9.23 -4.59 7.76
CA GLU A 71 10.61 -4.40 8.21
C GLU A 71 10.90 -2.91 8.51
N THR A 72 10.44 -2.02 7.64
CA THR A 72 10.76 -0.58 7.71
C THR A 72 10.05 0.13 8.86
N ILE A 73 8.79 -0.20 9.16
CA ILE A 73 8.08 0.45 10.29
C ILE A 73 8.75 0.14 11.65
N ARG A 74 9.51 -0.97 11.74
CA ARG A 74 10.26 -1.39 12.93
C ARG A 74 11.71 -0.89 12.96
N GLN A 75 12.19 -0.33 11.85
CA GLN A 75 13.57 0.14 11.71
C GLN A 75 13.79 1.52 12.33
N LYS A 76 15.06 1.80 12.57
CA LYS A 76 15.56 3.07 13.10
C LYS A 76 16.54 3.73 12.14
N SER A 77 16.56 5.06 12.15
CA SER A 77 17.63 5.84 11.54
C SER A 77 18.94 5.65 12.31
N ARG A 78 20.05 6.08 11.70
CA ARG A 78 21.39 5.96 12.27
C ARG A 78 21.55 6.74 13.59
N ASP A 79 20.75 7.76 13.80
CA ASP A 79 20.71 8.55 15.05
C ASP A 79 19.82 7.92 16.14
N GLY A 80 19.22 6.75 15.89
CA GLY A 80 18.47 5.98 16.87
C GLY A 80 16.96 6.27 16.92
N ARG A 81 16.46 7.26 16.18
CA ARG A 81 15.02 7.54 16.07
C ARG A 81 14.31 6.47 15.24
N GLY A 82 13.05 6.19 15.55
CA GLY A 82 12.22 5.31 14.71
C GLY A 82 11.86 6.00 13.40
N PHE A 83 11.72 5.26 12.29
CA PHE A 83 11.32 5.91 11.02
C PHE A 83 9.95 6.57 11.09
N VAL A 84 9.02 6.03 11.88
CA VAL A 84 7.74 6.66 12.21
C VAL A 84 7.94 8.05 12.80
N GLU A 85 8.83 8.19 13.79
CA GLU A 85 9.16 9.47 14.42
C GLU A 85 9.79 10.46 13.43
N VAL A 86 10.71 9.98 12.57
CA VAL A 86 11.37 10.79 11.54
C VAL A 86 10.36 11.37 10.54
N LEU A 87 9.33 10.61 10.18
CA LEU A 87 8.25 11.05 9.29
C LEU A 87 7.32 12.04 9.99
N GLU A 88 6.88 11.73 11.21
CA GLU A 88 5.96 12.58 11.98
C GLU A 88 6.57 13.95 12.27
N GLN A 89 7.87 14.04 12.55
CA GLN A 89 8.58 15.32 12.75
C GLN A 89 8.59 16.23 11.52
N GLN A 90 8.33 15.69 10.33
CA GLN A 90 8.18 16.44 9.08
C GLN A 90 6.72 16.64 8.68
N GLY A 91 5.77 16.24 9.54
CA GLY A 91 4.34 16.31 9.25
C GLY A 91 3.84 15.25 8.27
N ILE A 92 4.65 14.22 7.99
CA ILE A 92 4.31 13.11 7.10
C ILE A 92 3.60 12.03 7.92
N VAL A 93 2.44 11.58 7.44
CA VAL A 93 1.65 10.53 8.07
C VAL A 93 2.29 9.16 7.77
N PRO A 94 2.58 8.31 8.76
CA PRO A 94 3.07 6.96 8.52
C PRO A 94 1.92 6.01 8.13
N GLY A 95 2.14 5.20 7.09
CA GLY A 95 1.23 4.16 6.64
C GLY A 95 1.91 2.82 6.50
N ILE A 96 1.12 1.75 6.39
CA ILE A 96 1.62 0.37 6.38
C ILE A 96 0.98 -0.47 5.28
N LYS A 97 1.80 -1.20 4.53
CA LYS A 97 1.30 -2.27 3.66
C LYS A 97 0.93 -3.49 4.48
N VAL A 98 -0.31 -3.97 4.35
CA VAL A 98 -0.80 -5.10 5.16
C VAL A 98 -1.18 -6.35 4.36
N ASP A 99 -1.28 -6.25 3.03
CA ASP A 99 -1.45 -7.42 2.17
C ASP A 99 -0.21 -8.34 2.22
N LYS A 100 -0.44 -9.65 2.00
CA LYS A 100 0.59 -10.69 1.89
C LYS A 100 0.87 -11.07 0.43
N GLY A 101 0.54 -10.15 -0.50
CA GLY A 101 0.80 -10.26 -1.92
C GLY A 101 -0.28 -11.00 -2.72
N ALA A 102 -0.28 -10.72 -4.03
CA ALA A 102 -1.15 -11.36 -5.01
C ALA A 102 -0.65 -12.76 -5.37
N LYS A 103 -1.53 -13.75 -5.32
CA LYS A 103 -1.29 -15.17 -5.66
C LYS A 103 -2.12 -15.56 -6.88
N ALA A 104 -1.72 -16.62 -7.57
CA ALA A 104 -2.53 -17.19 -8.64
C ALA A 104 -3.89 -17.64 -8.08
N MET A 105 -4.98 -17.23 -8.73
CA MET A 105 -6.33 -17.59 -8.33
C MET A 105 -6.64 -19.02 -8.83
N ALA A 106 -6.95 -19.93 -7.91
CA ALA A 106 -7.18 -21.33 -8.24
C ALA A 106 -8.35 -21.50 -9.22
N ASN A 107 -8.15 -22.24 -10.31
CA ASN A 107 -9.10 -22.43 -11.42
C ASN A 107 -9.40 -21.18 -12.27
N PHE A 108 -8.63 -20.10 -12.13
CA PHE A 108 -8.71 -18.89 -12.95
C PHE A 108 -7.33 -18.58 -13.56
N PRO A 109 -6.93 -19.25 -14.65
CA PRO A 109 -5.60 -19.10 -15.24
C PRO A 109 -5.27 -17.64 -15.59
N GLY A 110 -4.08 -17.18 -15.20
CA GLY A 110 -3.62 -15.80 -15.45
C GLY A 110 -4.15 -14.76 -14.46
N GLU A 111 -5.15 -15.10 -13.66
CA GLU A 111 -5.77 -14.19 -12.69
C GLU A 111 -5.15 -14.32 -11.30
N LYS A 112 -5.32 -13.28 -10.49
CA LYS A 112 -4.73 -13.20 -9.16
C LYS A 112 -5.75 -12.79 -8.10
N ILE A 113 -5.54 -13.29 -6.89
CA ILE A 113 -6.23 -12.86 -5.67
C ILE A 113 -5.19 -12.46 -4.64
N THR A 114 -5.43 -11.34 -3.95
CA THR A 114 -4.53 -10.89 -2.89
C THR A 114 -4.90 -11.52 -1.55
N GLU A 115 -3.89 -12.02 -0.84
CA GLU A 115 -4.05 -12.65 0.47
C GLU A 115 -3.65 -11.72 1.61
N GLY A 116 -4.05 -12.04 2.84
CA GLY A 116 -3.63 -11.31 4.04
C GLY A 116 -4.71 -11.03 5.09
N LEU A 117 -5.96 -11.45 4.88
CA LEU A 117 -7.06 -11.22 5.83
C LEU A 117 -6.88 -12.00 7.14
N ASP A 118 -6.24 -13.17 7.08
CA ASP A 118 -5.98 -13.98 8.26
C ASP A 118 -5.02 -13.28 9.24
N GLY A 119 -5.51 -13.08 10.46
CA GLY A 119 -4.83 -12.35 11.53
C GLY A 119 -4.68 -10.85 11.26
N LEU A 120 -5.43 -10.28 10.30
CA LEU A 120 -5.28 -8.88 9.93
C LEU A 120 -5.68 -7.94 11.08
N ARG A 121 -6.73 -8.26 11.84
CA ARG A 121 -7.19 -7.43 12.97
C ARG A 121 -6.08 -7.21 14.01
N GLU A 122 -5.40 -8.29 14.40
CA GLU A 122 -4.32 -8.27 15.38
C GLU A 122 -3.11 -7.49 14.83
N ARG A 123 -2.76 -7.68 13.55
CA ARG A 123 -1.69 -6.92 12.89
C ARG A 123 -2.01 -5.43 12.80
N LEU A 124 -3.25 -5.06 12.47
CA LEU A 124 -3.66 -3.65 12.42
C LEU A 124 -3.55 -2.98 13.80
N ALA A 125 -3.98 -3.66 14.86
CA ALA A 125 -3.81 -3.16 16.23
C ALA A 125 -2.33 -2.94 16.59
N GLU A 126 -1.44 -3.88 16.21
CA GLU A 126 0.00 -3.73 16.38
C GLU A 126 0.55 -2.54 15.57
N TYR A 127 0.22 -2.43 14.27
CA TYR A 127 0.70 -1.34 13.44
C TYR A 127 0.20 0.03 13.90
N ARG A 128 -1.03 0.10 14.45
CA ARG A 128 -1.56 1.30 15.09
C ARG A 128 -0.68 1.71 16.27
N GLN A 129 -0.26 0.77 17.11
CA GLN A 129 0.65 1.00 18.25
C GLN A 129 2.06 1.42 17.79
N LEU A 130 2.54 0.85 16.68
CA LEU A 130 3.81 1.24 16.06
C LEU A 130 3.76 2.63 15.42
N GLY A 131 2.57 3.21 15.25
CA GLY A 131 2.39 4.59 14.79
C GLY A 131 1.85 4.75 13.38
N ALA A 132 1.42 3.67 12.71
CA ALA A 132 0.66 3.80 11.46
C ALA A 132 -0.69 4.52 11.70
N ARG A 133 -1.15 5.26 10.69
CA ARG A 133 -2.47 5.95 10.66
C ARG A 133 -3.30 5.59 9.44
N PHE A 134 -2.68 4.98 8.44
CA PHE A 134 -3.35 4.44 7.28
C PHE A 134 -2.70 3.12 6.86
N ALA A 135 -3.43 2.32 6.10
CA ALA A 135 -2.96 1.07 5.57
C ALA A 135 -3.09 1.04 4.05
N LYS A 136 -2.42 0.08 3.41
CA LYS A 136 -2.54 -0.19 1.98
C LYS A 136 -2.78 -1.67 1.73
N TRP A 137 -3.69 -1.96 0.80
CA TRP A 137 -3.89 -3.29 0.24
C TRP A 137 -4.02 -3.21 -1.28
N ARG A 138 -3.17 -3.95 -1.98
CA ARG A 138 -3.16 -3.98 -3.46
C ARG A 138 -3.81 -5.25 -4.00
N ALA A 139 -4.91 -5.11 -4.73
CA ALA A 139 -5.42 -6.13 -5.64
C ALA A 139 -4.77 -5.96 -7.02
N VAL A 140 -4.66 -7.06 -7.79
CA VAL A 140 -4.02 -7.06 -9.10
C VAL A 140 -4.97 -7.66 -10.13
N ILE A 141 -5.42 -6.83 -11.06
CA ILE A 141 -6.37 -7.17 -12.13
C ILE A 141 -5.63 -7.10 -13.47
N GLY A 142 -5.41 -8.26 -14.11
CA GLY A 142 -4.75 -8.35 -15.41
C GLY A 142 -5.74 -8.28 -16.56
N ILE A 143 -5.31 -7.75 -17.71
CA ILE A 143 -6.07 -7.75 -18.97
C ILE A 143 -5.40 -8.70 -19.95
N GLY A 144 -6.19 -9.55 -20.60
CA GLY A 144 -5.71 -10.52 -21.58
C GLY A 144 -6.87 -11.22 -22.29
N ASP A 145 -6.58 -12.28 -23.03
CA ASP A 145 -7.62 -13.08 -23.68
C ASP A 145 -8.50 -13.76 -22.61
N GLY A 146 -9.79 -13.41 -22.58
CA GLY A 146 -10.75 -13.93 -21.61
C GLY A 146 -10.61 -13.43 -20.16
N ILE A 147 -9.67 -12.52 -19.85
CA ILE A 147 -9.45 -11.97 -18.49
C ILE A 147 -9.45 -10.43 -18.50
N PRO A 148 -9.90 -9.76 -17.41
CA PRO A 148 -10.33 -10.35 -16.16
C PRO A 148 -11.74 -10.95 -16.24
N THR A 149 -11.95 -12.05 -15.52
CA THR A 149 -13.28 -12.60 -15.31
C THR A 149 -14.03 -11.79 -14.27
N ARG A 150 -15.37 -11.81 -14.34
CA ARG A 150 -16.21 -11.17 -13.33
C ARG A 150 -15.92 -11.71 -11.92
N THR A 151 -15.70 -13.02 -11.81
CA THR A 151 -15.39 -13.68 -10.53
C THR A 151 -14.09 -13.16 -9.91
N CYS A 152 -13.05 -12.91 -10.72
CA CYS A 152 -11.79 -12.34 -10.24
C CYS A 152 -11.96 -10.90 -9.72
N ILE A 153 -12.72 -10.08 -10.46
CA ILE A 153 -13.05 -8.71 -10.04
C ILE A 153 -13.79 -8.74 -8.71
N ASP A 154 -14.89 -9.49 -8.62
CA ASP A 154 -15.74 -9.53 -7.43
C ASP A 154 -15.01 -10.13 -6.22
N ALA A 155 -14.16 -11.15 -6.42
CA ALA A 155 -13.37 -11.73 -5.33
C ALA A 155 -12.34 -10.74 -4.76
N ASN A 156 -11.69 -9.94 -5.62
CA ASN A 156 -10.77 -8.90 -5.16
C ASN A 156 -11.51 -7.72 -4.53
N ALA A 157 -12.69 -7.35 -5.04
CA ALA A 157 -13.53 -6.30 -4.47
C ALA A 157 -14.00 -6.66 -3.05
N GLU A 158 -14.52 -7.88 -2.85
CA GLU A 158 -14.90 -8.41 -1.54
C GLU A 158 -13.71 -8.42 -0.56
N ALA A 159 -12.53 -8.86 -1.01
CA ALA A 159 -11.33 -8.87 -0.18
C ALA A 159 -10.91 -7.45 0.24
N LEU A 160 -10.99 -6.48 -0.68
CA LEU A 160 -10.73 -5.07 -0.41
C LEU A 160 -11.75 -4.47 0.56
N ALA A 161 -13.04 -4.76 0.42
CA ALA A 161 -14.10 -4.29 1.31
C ALA A 161 -13.88 -4.81 2.75
N ARG A 162 -13.60 -6.11 2.90
CA ARG A 162 -13.27 -6.72 4.20
C ARG A 162 -12.01 -6.14 4.82
N TYR A 163 -10.96 -5.92 4.02
CA TYR A 163 -9.74 -5.23 4.44
C TYR A 163 -10.05 -3.81 4.94
N ALA A 164 -10.84 -3.05 4.20
CA ALA A 164 -11.18 -1.67 4.52
C ALA A 164 -11.97 -1.58 5.83
N ALA A 165 -12.97 -2.44 6.01
CA ALA A 165 -13.75 -2.52 7.25
C ALA A 165 -12.86 -2.83 8.46
N LEU A 166 -11.94 -3.78 8.34
CA LEU A 166 -10.98 -4.12 9.40
C LEU A 166 -10.03 -2.96 9.73
N CYS A 167 -9.59 -2.20 8.73
CA CYS A 167 -8.75 -1.01 8.95
C CYS A 167 -9.50 0.06 9.74
N GLN A 168 -10.74 0.35 9.35
CA GLN A 168 -11.56 1.34 10.04
C GLN A 168 -11.88 0.90 11.49
N GLU A 169 -12.17 -0.39 11.70
CA GLU A 169 -12.30 -0.99 13.05
C GLU A 169 -11.03 -0.77 13.89
N GLY A 170 -9.85 -0.89 13.27
CA GLY A 170 -8.54 -0.67 13.88
C GLY A 170 -8.05 0.79 13.92
N ASP A 171 -8.90 1.76 13.59
CA ASP A 171 -8.56 3.20 13.53
C ASP A 171 -7.41 3.53 12.55
N LEU A 172 -7.40 2.87 11.38
CA LEU A 172 -6.53 3.18 10.25
C LEU A 172 -7.35 3.51 9.00
N VAL A 173 -6.96 4.55 8.26
CA VAL A 173 -7.55 4.85 6.94
C VAL A 173 -7.13 3.78 5.93
N PRO A 174 -8.04 3.07 5.26
CA PRO A 174 -7.67 2.11 4.23
C PRO A 174 -7.43 2.78 2.87
N ILE A 175 -6.27 2.55 2.25
CA ILE A 175 -6.07 2.77 0.82
C ILE A 175 -6.48 1.49 0.09
N VAL A 176 -7.58 1.61 -0.64
CA VAL A 176 -8.17 0.57 -1.49
C VAL A 176 -7.55 0.68 -2.88
N GLU A 177 -6.68 -0.27 -3.24
CA GLU A 177 -5.90 -0.23 -4.50
C GLU A 177 -6.27 -1.40 -5.42
N PRO A 178 -7.31 -1.26 -6.26
CA PRO A 178 -7.65 -2.23 -7.28
C PRO A 178 -6.86 -1.95 -8.58
N GLU A 179 -5.60 -2.37 -8.62
CA GLU A 179 -4.73 -2.05 -9.75
C GLU A 179 -5.10 -2.87 -10.99
N VAL A 180 -5.64 -2.19 -12.01
CA VAL A 180 -5.74 -2.72 -13.37
C VAL A 180 -4.39 -2.51 -14.06
N LEU A 181 -3.75 -3.62 -14.42
CA LEU A 181 -2.43 -3.63 -15.04
C LEU A 181 -2.49 -3.05 -16.46
N MET A 182 -1.48 -2.24 -16.80
CA MET A 182 -1.28 -1.72 -18.16
C MET A 182 -0.56 -2.72 -19.08
N ASP A 183 -0.02 -3.82 -18.54
CA ASP A 183 0.72 -4.80 -19.32
C ASP A 183 -0.18 -5.46 -20.39
N GLY A 184 0.31 -5.52 -21.63
CA GLY A 184 -0.36 -6.18 -22.76
C GLY A 184 -0.58 -5.25 -23.97
N ASP A 185 -1.25 -5.77 -25.00
CA ASP A 185 -1.49 -5.07 -26.27
C ASP A 185 -2.94 -4.52 -26.38
N HIS A 186 -3.63 -4.37 -25.25
CA HIS A 186 -5.01 -3.88 -25.21
C HIS A 186 -5.10 -2.37 -25.46
N THR A 187 -6.25 -1.91 -25.96
CA THR A 187 -6.45 -0.48 -26.23
C THR A 187 -6.80 0.30 -24.95
N ILE A 188 -6.72 1.62 -25.01
CA ILE A 188 -7.12 2.50 -23.90
C ILE A 188 -8.61 2.36 -23.57
N GLU A 189 -9.47 2.09 -24.57
CA GLU A 189 -10.89 1.84 -24.36
C GLU A 189 -11.09 0.55 -23.56
N ARG A 190 -10.34 -0.50 -23.88
CA ARG A 190 -10.41 -1.75 -23.12
C ARG A 190 -9.91 -1.57 -21.69
N TYR A 191 -8.83 -0.81 -21.48
CA TYR A 191 -8.36 -0.46 -20.15
C TYR A 191 -9.44 0.29 -19.36
N PHE A 192 -10.08 1.30 -19.97
CA PHE A 192 -11.17 2.06 -19.37
C PHE A 192 -12.34 1.17 -18.95
N GLU A 193 -12.82 0.28 -19.83
CA GLU A 193 -13.91 -0.65 -19.52
C GLU A 193 -13.61 -1.51 -18.28
N VAL A 194 -12.41 -2.07 -18.22
CA VAL A 194 -11.99 -2.93 -17.11
C VAL A 194 -11.84 -2.11 -15.82
N THR A 195 -11.26 -0.92 -15.89
CA THR A 195 -11.16 0.00 -14.75
C THR A 195 -12.54 0.40 -14.24
N GLU A 196 -13.47 0.76 -15.12
CA GLU A 196 -14.84 1.12 -14.74
C GLU A 196 -15.54 -0.04 -14.03
N GLN A 197 -15.50 -1.25 -14.61
CA GLN A 197 -16.12 -2.44 -14.01
C GLN A 197 -15.50 -2.78 -12.65
N THR A 198 -14.18 -2.70 -12.54
CA THR A 198 -13.45 -2.97 -11.30
C THR A 198 -13.83 -1.97 -10.22
N LEU A 199 -13.85 -0.66 -10.53
CA LEU A 199 -14.21 0.36 -9.56
C LEU A 199 -15.67 0.25 -9.12
N ARG A 200 -16.60 -0.04 -10.05
CA ARG A 200 -18.01 -0.26 -9.69
C ARG A 200 -18.15 -1.42 -8.70
N SER A 201 -17.54 -2.57 -8.98
CA SER A 201 -17.57 -3.72 -8.07
C SER A 201 -16.99 -3.39 -6.69
N VAL A 202 -15.88 -2.64 -6.64
CA VAL A 202 -15.26 -2.19 -5.38
C VAL A 202 -16.17 -1.28 -4.54
N PHE A 203 -16.91 -0.35 -5.17
CA PHE A 203 -17.80 0.56 -4.44
C PHE A 203 -19.18 -0.04 -4.12
N ASP A 204 -19.57 -1.13 -4.80
CA ASP A 204 -20.82 -1.86 -4.56
C ASP A 204 -20.67 -3.01 -3.54
N SER A 205 -19.44 -3.42 -3.20
CA SER A 205 -19.13 -4.48 -2.22
C SER A 205 -19.20 -3.98 -0.77
#